data_AF-A0A2V9MJU9-F1
#
_entry.id   AF-A0A2V9MJU9-F1
#
_cell.length_a   1.000
_cell.length_b   1.000
_cell.length_c   1.000
_cell.angle_alpha   90.00
_cell.angle_beta   90.00
_cell.angle_gamma   90.00
#
_symmetry.space_group_name_H-M   'P 1'
#
loop_
_entity.id
_entity.type
_entity.pdbx_description
1 polymer ?
#
loop_
_entity_poly.entity_id
_entity_poly.type
_entity_poly.pdbx_seq_one_letter_code
_entity_poly.pdbx_strand_id
1 'polypeptide(L)'
;CDDANVKHPTIISESGRAVVAYHSVLVFSVLGVSGFDSFKIPDSLPKNAPPPLTDLFWISKNISKKNFVEAYHDAVQLREDALNLFNLGYLTLEQRSVTESLYWAVCSKVLKLVIELDYVPDELKNLESQISDTYFCNYSIFQSMPDSWAIRQLFPVMPIHRLSEEPTRRAILADITCDSDGKVDRFIDLHDVKKVLSLHPFSGKDYYLAAFLVGAYQEILGDLHNLLGDTNAVHVSLEPDGEVSVDHVVKGDTVREVLNYVQYNPDELLALMRKDVERAVRDRKITLEESALFLKFYESGLYGYTYLEDAHTR
;
A
#
# COMPACT_ATOMS: atom_id res chain seq x y z
N CYS A 1 46.06 23.85 -11.75
CA CYS A 1 46.88 24.67 -10.82
C CYS A 1 48.35 24.41 -11.04
N ASP A 2 48.77 23.14 -11.06
CA ASP A 2 50.18 22.76 -11.26
C ASP A 2 50.72 23.17 -12.63
N ASP A 3 50.00 22.89 -13.73
CA ASP A 3 50.41 23.31 -15.09
C ASP A 3 50.55 24.83 -15.25
N ALA A 4 49.72 25.57 -14.52
CA ALA A 4 49.70 27.03 -14.53
C ALA A 4 50.56 27.66 -13.41
N ASN A 5 51.19 26.82 -12.58
CA ASN A 5 51.96 27.21 -11.39
C ASN A 5 51.25 28.21 -10.47
N VAL A 6 49.96 27.97 -10.19
CA VAL A 6 49.13 28.78 -9.27
C VAL A 6 48.74 28.01 -8.01
N LYS A 7 48.45 28.73 -6.93
CA LYS A 7 47.99 28.13 -5.66
C LYS A 7 46.65 27.42 -5.85
N HIS A 8 46.53 26.23 -5.28
CA HIS A 8 45.27 25.48 -5.27
C HIS A 8 44.21 26.23 -4.45
N PRO A 9 42.99 26.42 -4.98
CA PRO A 9 41.93 27.13 -4.27
C PRO A 9 41.32 26.26 -3.18
N THR A 10 40.59 26.90 -2.26
CA THR A 10 39.68 26.17 -1.36
C THR A 10 38.55 25.56 -2.19
N ILE A 11 38.33 24.25 -2.03
CA ILE A 11 37.21 23.55 -2.67
C ILE A 11 36.00 23.64 -1.73
N ILE A 12 34.86 24.06 -2.28
CA ILE A 12 33.57 24.12 -1.58
C ILE A 12 32.62 23.14 -2.28
N SER A 13 31.85 22.39 -1.52
CA SER A 13 30.82 21.46 -2.02
C SER A 13 29.49 21.69 -1.30
N GLU A 14 28.40 21.83 -2.06
CA GLU A 14 27.04 22.01 -1.55
C GLU A 14 26.28 20.68 -1.53
N SER A 15 26.87 19.68 -0.87
CA SER A 15 26.41 18.29 -0.89
C SER A 15 25.23 18.03 0.06
N GLY A 16 24.15 18.80 -0.06
CA GLY A 16 23.00 18.75 0.85
C GLY A 16 22.42 17.35 1.03
N ARG A 17 22.05 16.68 -0.08
CA ARG A 17 21.49 15.30 -0.05
C ARG A 17 22.41 14.31 0.68
N ALA A 18 23.73 14.42 0.53
CA ALA A 18 24.68 13.53 1.18
C ALA A 18 24.70 13.69 2.71
N VAL A 19 24.41 14.90 3.20
CA VAL A 19 24.38 15.21 4.64
C VAL A 19 23.04 14.81 5.26
N VAL A 20 21.93 15.05 4.55
CA VAL A 20 20.58 14.95 5.15
C VAL A 20 19.82 13.68 4.77
N ALA A 21 20.25 12.84 3.83
CA ALA A 21 19.43 11.68 3.43
C ALA A 21 19.11 10.73 4.60
N TYR A 22 20.05 10.49 5.51
CA TYR A 22 19.96 9.43 6.52
C TYR A 22 19.26 9.82 7.83
N HIS A 23 18.98 11.11 8.05
CA HIS A 23 18.56 11.60 9.37
C HIS A 23 17.08 11.39 9.70
N SER A 24 16.26 11.02 8.71
CA SER A 24 14.81 10.90 8.85
C SER A 24 14.33 9.52 8.36
N VAL A 25 13.32 8.98 9.06
CA VAL A 25 12.69 7.69 8.79
C VAL A 25 11.18 7.88 8.90
N LEU A 26 10.45 7.49 7.85
CA LEU A 26 8.99 7.48 7.86
C LEU A 26 8.50 6.14 8.41
N VAL A 27 7.75 6.16 9.51
CA VAL A 27 7.15 4.96 10.12
C VAL A 27 5.65 4.98 9.91
N PHE A 28 5.08 3.87 9.42
CA PHE A 28 3.65 3.75 9.15
C PHE A 28 3.14 2.34 9.45
N SER A 29 1.84 2.25 9.75
CA SER A 29 1.17 0.97 10.02
C SER A 29 0.53 0.39 8.76
N VAL A 30 0.35 -0.94 8.75
CA VAL A 30 -0.48 -1.66 7.78
C VAL A 30 -1.88 -1.79 8.35
N LEU A 31 -2.86 -1.29 7.61
CA LEU A 31 -4.28 -1.29 7.97
C LEU A 31 -5.00 -2.57 7.52
N GLY A 32 -4.53 -3.16 6.43
CA GLY A 32 -5.16 -4.33 5.84
C GLY A 32 -4.34 -4.90 4.70
N VAL A 33 -4.69 -6.13 4.30
CA VAL A 33 -4.06 -6.82 3.19
C VAL A 33 -5.13 -7.41 2.29
N SER A 34 -5.00 -7.21 0.99
CA SER A 34 -5.71 -7.97 -0.04
C SER A 34 -4.72 -8.94 -0.68
N GLY A 35 -5.04 -10.23 -0.68
CA GLY A 35 -4.10 -11.27 -1.11
C GLY A 35 -4.78 -12.48 -1.74
N PHE A 36 -3.96 -13.32 -2.36
CA PHE A 36 -4.40 -14.44 -3.23
C PHE A 36 -4.66 -15.77 -2.48
N ASP A 37 -4.71 -15.76 -1.15
CA ASP A 37 -4.84 -16.96 -0.31
C ASP A 37 -6.28 -17.49 -0.15
N SER A 38 -7.28 -16.76 -0.67
CA SER A 38 -8.69 -16.97 -0.35
C SER A 38 -9.49 -17.72 -1.43
N PHE A 39 -8.88 -18.12 -2.55
CA PHE A 39 -9.63 -18.76 -3.63
C PHE A 39 -10.02 -20.20 -3.26
N LYS A 40 -11.27 -20.38 -2.88
CA LYS A 40 -11.88 -21.70 -2.70
C LYS A 40 -12.09 -22.31 -4.08
N ILE A 41 -11.23 -23.25 -4.44
CA ILE A 41 -11.46 -24.11 -5.60
C ILE A 41 -12.65 -25.03 -5.26
N PRO A 42 -13.70 -25.08 -6.09
CA PRO A 42 -14.81 -25.99 -5.83
C PRO A 42 -14.35 -27.45 -5.93
N ASP A 43 -14.96 -28.36 -5.16
CA ASP A 43 -14.64 -29.78 -5.23
C ASP A 43 -15.09 -30.43 -6.54
N SER A 44 -16.15 -29.89 -7.14
CA SER A 44 -16.71 -30.35 -8.41
C SER A 44 -17.30 -29.19 -9.20
N LEU A 45 -17.27 -29.30 -10.53
CA LEU A 45 -17.91 -28.35 -11.42
C LEU A 45 -19.37 -28.74 -11.72
N PRO A 46 -20.23 -27.75 -12.06
CA PRO A 46 -21.55 -28.02 -12.63
C PRO A 46 -21.45 -28.90 -13.90
N LYS A 47 -22.45 -29.75 -14.14
CA LYS A 47 -22.49 -30.64 -15.33
C LYS A 47 -22.47 -29.89 -16.66
N ASN A 48 -22.89 -28.63 -16.67
CA ASN A 48 -22.93 -27.72 -17.81
C ASN A 48 -21.81 -26.67 -17.76
N ALA A 49 -20.70 -26.95 -17.07
CA ALA A 49 -19.55 -26.07 -17.07
C ALA A 49 -19.04 -25.86 -18.51
N PRO A 50 -18.81 -24.59 -18.93
CA PRO A 50 -18.27 -24.31 -20.26
C PRO A 50 -16.82 -24.82 -20.37
N PRO A 51 -16.31 -25.09 -21.59
CA PRO A 51 -14.98 -25.66 -21.79
C PRO A 51 -13.84 -24.94 -21.06
N PRO A 52 -13.75 -23.59 -21.06
CA PRO A 52 -12.69 -22.90 -20.32
C PRO A 52 -12.65 -23.24 -18.82
N LEU A 53 -13.82 -23.46 -18.23
CA LEU A 53 -13.94 -23.80 -16.82
C LEU A 53 -13.54 -25.25 -16.54
N THR A 54 -13.95 -26.20 -17.41
CA THR A 54 -13.57 -27.62 -17.27
C THR A 54 -12.08 -27.82 -17.45
N ASP A 55 -11.49 -27.11 -18.40
CA ASP A 55 -10.08 -27.27 -18.77
C ASP A 55 -9.18 -26.62 -17.71
N LEU A 56 -9.53 -25.43 -17.20
CA LEU A 56 -8.84 -24.82 -16.06
C LEU A 56 -8.91 -25.70 -14.81
N PHE A 57 -10.06 -26.33 -14.55
CA PHE A 57 -10.19 -27.26 -13.42
C PHE A 57 -9.28 -28.48 -13.60
N TRP A 58 -9.22 -29.05 -14.80
CA TRP A 58 -8.31 -30.16 -15.11
C TRP A 58 -6.85 -29.75 -14.94
N ILE A 59 -6.43 -28.60 -15.51
CA ILE A 59 -5.08 -28.06 -15.37
C ILE A 59 -4.74 -27.91 -13.90
N SER A 60 -5.62 -27.30 -13.10
CA SER A 60 -5.40 -27.07 -11.68
C SER A 60 -5.08 -28.35 -10.89
N LYS A 61 -5.54 -29.52 -11.33
CA LYS A 61 -5.28 -30.82 -10.69
C LYS A 61 -4.05 -31.55 -11.25
N ASN A 62 -3.59 -31.20 -12.46
CA ASN A 62 -2.56 -31.95 -13.21
C ASN A 62 -1.26 -31.16 -13.45
N ILE A 63 -1.05 -30.00 -12.81
CA ILE A 63 0.22 -29.27 -12.85
C ILE A 63 1.34 -30.09 -12.22
N SER A 64 2.50 -30.09 -12.86
CA SER A 64 3.72 -30.76 -12.42
C SER A 64 4.97 -29.97 -12.84
N LYS A 65 6.14 -30.38 -12.32
CA LYS A 65 7.45 -29.84 -12.74
C LYS A 65 7.74 -29.98 -14.24
N LYS A 66 7.04 -30.86 -14.96
CA LYS A 66 7.27 -31.12 -16.39
C LYS A 66 6.43 -30.25 -17.33
N ASN A 67 5.29 -29.75 -16.88
CA ASN A 67 4.30 -29.05 -17.72
C ASN A 67 3.87 -27.69 -17.17
N PHE A 68 4.54 -27.13 -16.16
CA PHE A 68 4.11 -25.89 -15.52
C PHE A 68 4.11 -24.66 -16.45
N VAL A 69 5.01 -24.60 -17.44
CA VAL A 69 5.05 -23.52 -18.44
C VAL A 69 3.84 -23.62 -19.38
N GLU A 70 3.61 -24.82 -19.94
CA GLU A 70 2.44 -25.10 -20.78
C GLU A 70 1.13 -24.83 -20.02
N ALA A 71 1.03 -25.35 -18.79
CA ALA A 71 -0.12 -25.12 -17.92
C ALA A 71 -0.38 -23.64 -17.63
N TYR A 72 0.68 -22.81 -17.51
CA TYR A 72 0.54 -21.37 -17.35
C TYR A 72 -0.03 -20.71 -18.62
N HIS A 73 0.53 -21.03 -19.79
CA HIS A 73 0.04 -20.49 -21.06
C HIS A 73 -1.40 -20.89 -21.36
N ASP A 74 -1.73 -22.16 -21.16
CA ASP A 74 -3.10 -22.66 -21.31
C ASP A 74 -4.04 -21.92 -20.34
N ALA A 75 -3.64 -21.74 -19.08
CA ALA A 75 -4.46 -21.02 -18.11
C ALA A 75 -4.68 -19.55 -18.48
N VAL A 76 -3.66 -18.87 -19.01
CA VAL A 76 -3.79 -17.49 -19.52
C VAL A 76 -4.81 -17.45 -20.68
N GLN A 77 -4.68 -18.35 -21.66
CA GLN A 77 -5.60 -18.41 -22.79
C GLN A 77 -7.05 -18.69 -22.35
N LEU A 78 -7.24 -19.69 -21.48
CA LEU A 78 -8.58 -20.08 -21.00
C LEU A 78 -9.24 -18.98 -20.17
N ARG A 79 -8.45 -18.17 -19.43
CA ARG A 79 -8.97 -17.00 -18.72
C ARG A 79 -9.51 -15.95 -19.69
N GLU A 80 -8.78 -15.66 -20.76
CA GLU A 80 -9.21 -14.71 -21.79
C GLU A 80 -10.43 -15.23 -22.56
N ASP A 81 -10.48 -16.52 -22.89
CA ASP A 81 -11.64 -17.14 -23.53
C ASP A 81 -12.89 -17.05 -22.64
N ALA A 82 -12.75 -17.33 -21.33
CA ALA A 82 -13.83 -17.18 -20.37
C ALA A 82 -14.30 -15.71 -20.23
N LEU A 83 -13.38 -14.75 -20.26
CA LEU A 83 -13.71 -13.33 -20.23
C LEU A 83 -14.48 -12.90 -21.49
N ASN A 84 -14.08 -13.41 -22.66
CA ASN A 84 -14.80 -13.19 -23.92
C ASN A 84 -16.21 -13.77 -23.87
N LEU A 85 -16.38 -15.00 -23.37
CA LEU A 85 -17.70 -15.60 -23.19
C LEU A 85 -18.58 -14.81 -22.22
N PHE A 86 -18.00 -14.29 -21.13
CA PHE A 86 -18.71 -13.43 -20.18
C PHE A 86 -19.18 -12.13 -20.84
N ASN A 87 -18.30 -11.45 -21.57
CA ASN A 87 -18.63 -10.20 -22.27
C ASN A 87 -19.72 -10.38 -23.33
N LEU A 88 -19.80 -11.56 -23.95
CA LEU A 88 -20.83 -11.93 -24.92
C LEU A 88 -22.13 -12.46 -24.27
N GLY A 89 -22.17 -12.59 -22.94
CA GLY A 89 -23.35 -13.08 -22.19
C GLY A 89 -23.51 -14.60 -22.15
N TYR A 90 -22.50 -15.37 -22.56
CA TYR A 90 -22.51 -16.84 -22.55
C TYR A 90 -22.01 -17.46 -21.24
N LEU A 91 -21.53 -16.66 -20.29
CA LEU A 91 -20.94 -17.11 -19.04
C LEU A 91 -21.50 -16.25 -17.89
N THR A 92 -21.95 -16.89 -16.80
CA THR A 92 -22.55 -16.17 -15.65
C THR A 92 -21.48 -15.59 -14.74
N LEU A 93 -21.85 -14.64 -13.86
CA LEU A 93 -20.90 -14.06 -12.90
C LEU A 93 -20.29 -15.12 -11.98
N GLU A 94 -21.08 -16.12 -11.56
CA GLU A 94 -20.61 -17.23 -10.74
C GLU A 94 -19.58 -18.08 -11.49
N GLN A 95 -19.84 -18.40 -12.76
CA GLN A 95 -18.89 -19.15 -13.59
C GLN A 95 -17.60 -18.34 -13.80
N ARG A 96 -17.70 -17.02 -13.95
CA ARG A 96 -16.54 -16.13 -14.10
C ARG A 96 -15.71 -16.13 -12.82
N SER A 97 -16.37 -16.00 -11.67
CA SER A 97 -15.71 -16.04 -10.36
C SER A 97 -14.95 -17.35 -10.12
N VAL A 98 -15.54 -18.49 -10.49
CA VAL A 98 -14.85 -19.79 -10.39
C VAL A 98 -13.69 -19.88 -11.37
N THR A 99 -13.84 -19.37 -12.60
CA THR A 99 -12.76 -19.31 -13.60
C THR A 99 -11.57 -18.50 -13.08
N GLU A 100 -11.81 -17.30 -12.57
CA GLU A 100 -10.76 -16.43 -12.02
C GLU A 100 -10.09 -17.10 -10.80
N SER A 101 -10.88 -17.73 -9.93
CA SER A 101 -10.36 -18.49 -8.77
C SER A 101 -9.46 -19.65 -9.18
N LEU A 102 -9.84 -20.40 -10.22
CA LEU A 102 -9.03 -21.49 -10.77
C LEU A 102 -7.76 -20.98 -11.43
N TYR A 103 -7.84 -19.92 -12.23
CA TYR A 103 -6.69 -19.28 -12.86
C TYR A 103 -5.65 -18.85 -11.81
N TRP A 104 -6.07 -18.15 -10.77
CA TRP A 104 -5.15 -17.72 -9.71
C TRP A 104 -4.59 -18.90 -8.91
N ALA A 105 -5.37 -19.96 -8.68
CA ALA A 105 -4.87 -21.19 -8.07
C ALA A 105 -3.80 -21.89 -8.93
N VAL A 106 -3.96 -21.89 -10.26
CA VAL A 106 -2.95 -22.37 -11.21
C VAL A 106 -1.69 -21.51 -11.09
N CYS A 107 -1.80 -20.17 -11.19
CA CYS A 107 -0.67 -19.25 -11.05
C CYS A 107 0.09 -19.44 -9.73
N SER A 108 -0.60 -19.59 -8.60
CA SER A 108 0.02 -19.83 -7.29
C SER A 108 0.77 -21.16 -7.22
N LYS A 109 0.28 -22.22 -7.88
CA LYS A 109 1.00 -23.50 -7.99
C LYS A 109 2.23 -23.38 -8.89
N VAL A 110 2.09 -22.68 -10.01
CA VAL A 110 3.21 -22.41 -10.93
C VAL A 110 4.30 -21.61 -10.20
N LEU A 111 3.95 -20.55 -9.46
CA LEU A 111 4.96 -19.76 -8.73
C LEU A 111 5.73 -20.60 -7.72
N LYS A 112 5.07 -21.50 -6.98
CA LYS A 112 5.74 -22.41 -6.05
C LYS A 112 6.80 -23.28 -6.74
N LEU A 113 6.54 -23.72 -7.97
CA LEU A 113 7.52 -24.47 -8.76
C LEU A 113 8.64 -23.58 -9.29
N VAL A 114 8.33 -22.35 -9.68
CA VAL A 114 9.29 -21.37 -10.23
C VAL A 114 10.31 -20.92 -9.18
N ILE A 115 9.88 -20.71 -7.93
CA ILE A 115 10.78 -20.29 -6.83
C ILE A 115 11.85 -21.34 -6.52
N GLU A 116 11.61 -22.62 -6.84
CA GLU A 116 12.60 -23.71 -6.66
C GLU A 116 13.62 -23.80 -7.81
N LEU A 117 13.51 -22.98 -8.86
CA LEU A 117 14.39 -23.04 -10.03
C LEU A 117 15.60 -22.12 -9.86
N ASP A 118 16.76 -22.58 -10.31
CA ASP A 118 17.97 -21.75 -10.43
C ASP A 118 17.80 -20.63 -11.47
N TYR A 119 16.96 -20.86 -12.48
CA TYR A 119 16.66 -19.93 -13.55
C TYR A 119 15.15 -19.83 -13.79
N VAL A 120 14.61 -18.62 -13.74
CA VAL A 120 13.21 -18.32 -14.02
C VAL A 120 13.03 -18.08 -15.53
N PRO A 121 12.17 -18.86 -16.22
CA PRO A 121 11.83 -18.60 -17.63
C PRO A 121 11.32 -17.18 -17.86
N ASP A 122 11.67 -16.56 -18.99
CA ASP A 122 11.34 -15.16 -19.29
C ASP A 122 9.84 -14.86 -19.19
N GLU A 123 9.01 -15.80 -19.65
CA GLU A 123 7.54 -15.73 -19.65
C GLU A 123 6.96 -15.66 -18.23
N LEU A 124 7.67 -16.18 -17.23
CA LEU A 124 7.23 -16.27 -15.85
C LEU A 124 7.85 -15.18 -14.96
N LYS A 125 8.74 -14.34 -15.49
CA LYS A 125 9.41 -13.27 -14.72
C LYS A 125 8.46 -12.31 -14.02
N ASN A 126 7.29 -12.08 -14.60
CA ASN A 126 6.28 -11.17 -14.03
C ASN A 126 5.26 -11.87 -13.12
N LEU A 127 5.28 -13.20 -13.04
CA LEU A 127 4.27 -13.96 -12.30
C LEU A 127 4.26 -13.56 -10.82
N GLU A 128 5.43 -13.40 -10.20
CA GLU A 128 5.53 -13.02 -8.79
C GLU A 128 4.87 -11.66 -8.51
N SER A 129 5.06 -10.67 -9.39
CA SER A 129 4.39 -9.37 -9.28
C SER A 129 2.89 -9.42 -9.60
N GLN A 130 2.44 -10.37 -10.41
CA GLN A 130 1.02 -10.52 -10.73
C GLN A 130 0.22 -11.13 -9.58
N ILE A 131 0.86 -11.94 -8.73
CA ILE A 131 0.22 -12.59 -7.59
C ILE A 131 0.65 -11.99 -6.24
N SER A 132 1.28 -10.82 -6.26
CA SER A 132 1.69 -10.14 -5.04
C SER A 132 0.48 -9.65 -4.26
N ASP A 133 0.52 -9.82 -2.95
CA ASP A 133 -0.47 -9.19 -2.08
C ASP A 133 -0.34 -7.66 -2.13
N THR A 134 -1.43 -6.97 -1.83
CA THR A 134 -1.44 -5.52 -1.63
C THR A 134 -1.59 -5.23 -0.14
N TYR A 135 -0.58 -4.60 0.46
CA TYR A 135 -0.58 -4.16 1.85
C TYR A 135 -0.99 -2.69 1.88
N PHE A 136 -2.16 -2.39 2.43
CA PHE A 136 -2.68 -1.03 2.57
C PHE A 136 -2.07 -0.39 3.82
N CYS A 137 -1.35 0.69 3.61
CA CYS A 137 -0.49 1.30 4.61
C CYS A 137 -0.97 2.72 4.93
N ASN A 138 -1.01 3.08 6.20
CA ASN A 138 -1.54 4.35 6.69
C ASN A 138 -0.56 5.52 6.49
N TYR A 139 -0.34 5.90 5.23
CA TYR A 139 0.44 7.07 4.84
C TYR A 139 -0.05 7.59 3.48
N SER A 140 0.56 8.67 2.97
CA SER A 140 0.36 9.15 1.60
C SER A 140 1.72 9.22 0.91
N ILE A 141 1.85 8.58 -0.25
CA ILE A 141 3.10 8.61 -1.01
C ILE A 141 3.37 10.03 -1.53
N PHE A 142 2.32 10.77 -1.88
CA PHE A 142 2.42 12.13 -2.41
C PHE A 142 2.86 13.14 -1.35
N GLN A 143 2.45 12.92 -0.10
CA GLN A 143 2.85 13.76 1.03
C GLN A 143 4.25 13.40 1.55
N SER A 144 4.53 12.11 1.78
CA SER A 144 5.73 11.70 2.54
C SER A 144 6.86 11.14 1.67
N MET A 145 6.58 10.75 0.43
CA MET A 145 7.57 10.16 -0.48
C MET A 145 7.42 10.65 -1.94
N PRO A 146 7.30 11.96 -2.21
CA PRO A 146 6.96 12.49 -3.54
C PRO A 146 7.94 12.07 -4.64
N ASP A 147 9.26 12.02 -4.36
CA ASP A 147 10.26 11.55 -5.33
C ASP A 147 10.01 10.09 -5.80
N SER A 148 9.38 9.24 -4.97
CA SER A 148 9.02 7.86 -5.35
C SER A 148 7.99 7.86 -6.48
N TRP A 149 7.01 8.76 -6.41
CA TRP A 149 6.00 8.94 -7.44
C TRP A 149 6.56 9.70 -8.65
N ALA A 150 7.18 10.86 -8.44
CA ALA A 150 7.54 11.79 -9.50
C ALA A 150 8.72 11.31 -10.37
N ILE A 151 9.77 10.76 -9.74
CA ILE A 151 11.01 10.39 -10.44
C ILE A 151 11.42 8.93 -10.23
N ARG A 152 10.52 8.11 -9.65
CA ARG A 152 10.74 6.69 -9.38
C ARG A 152 11.95 6.42 -8.48
N GLN A 153 12.22 7.33 -7.55
CA GLN A 153 13.27 7.17 -6.54
C GLN A 153 12.97 5.94 -5.67
N LEU A 154 14.01 5.13 -5.41
CA LEU A 154 13.88 3.97 -4.54
C LEU A 154 14.24 4.34 -3.10
N PHE A 155 13.38 3.93 -2.17
CA PHE A 155 13.62 4.03 -0.75
C PHE A 155 13.71 2.62 -0.15
N PRO A 156 14.68 2.33 0.74
CA PRO A 156 14.64 1.09 1.49
C PRO A 156 13.38 1.06 2.35
N VAL A 157 12.58 0.01 2.23
CA VAL A 157 11.39 -0.21 3.05
C VAL A 157 11.49 -1.58 3.69
N MET A 158 11.26 -1.68 5.00
CA MET A 158 11.25 -2.95 5.72
C MET A 158 10.37 -2.90 6.97
N PRO A 159 9.93 -4.07 7.49
CA PRO A 159 9.35 -4.15 8.81
C PRO A 159 10.34 -3.66 9.87
N ILE A 160 9.85 -3.01 10.92
CA ILE A 160 10.68 -2.60 12.07
C ILE A 160 10.55 -3.52 13.28
N HIS A 161 9.84 -4.64 13.10
CA HIS A 161 9.67 -5.68 14.10
C HIS A 161 9.53 -7.05 13.43
N ARG A 162 9.56 -8.12 14.24
CA ARG A 162 9.56 -9.52 13.78
C ARG A 162 10.74 -9.88 12.87
N LEU A 163 11.87 -9.18 13.00
CA LEU A 163 13.05 -9.36 12.15
C LEU A 163 13.74 -10.72 12.30
N SER A 164 13.41 -11.48 13.35
CA SER A 164 13.86 -12.86 13.57
C SER A 164 12.94 -13.91 12.93
N GLU A 165 11.80 -13.50 12.37
CA GLU A 165 10.87 -14.38 11.67
C GLU A 165 11.12 -14.28 10.16
N GLU A 166 10.98 -15.40 9.45
CA GLU A 166 11.13 -15.39 8.00
C GLU A 166 9.89 -14.80 7.33
N PRO A 167 10.01 -13.76 6.48
CA PRO A 167 8.88 -13.22 5.72
C PRO A 167 8.48 -14.18 4.59
N THR A 168 7.21 -14.59 4.57
CA THR A 168 6.68 -15.58 3.62
C THR A 168 5.74 -15.01 2.58
N ARG A 169 5.43 -13.70 2.64
CA ARG A 169 4.53 -13.00 1.72
C ARG A 169 5.32 -12.15 0.75
N ARG A 170 4.82 -12.05 -0.48
CA ARG A 170 5.32 -11.13 -1.50
C ARG A 170 4.29 -10.05 -1.71
N ALA A 171 4.69 -8.80 -1.53
CA ALA A 171 3.74 -7.70 -1.45
C ALA A 171 4.19 -6.47 -2.24
N ILE A 172 3.21 -5.72 -2.72
CA ILE A 172 3.34 -4.30 -3.00
C ILE A 172 2.71 -3.50 -1.85
N LEU A 173 3.13 -2.25 -1.69
CA LEU A 173 2.56 -1.36 -0.68
C LEU A 173 1.64 -0.38 -1.38
N ALA A 174 0.38 -0.32 -0.98
CA ALA A 174 -0.54 0.75 -1.37
C ALA A 174 -0.69 1.72 -0.19
N ASP A 175 -0.80 2.99 -0.49
CA ASP A 175 -1.14 4.01 0.49
C ASP A 175 -2.68 4.08 0.68
N ILE A 176 -3.18 5.05 1.46
CA ILE A 176 -4.63 5.20 1.71
C ILE A 176 -5.32 6.19 0.75
N THR A 177 -4.62 6.64 -0.28
CA THR A 177 -5.22 7.54 -1.28
C THR A 177 -6.16 6.79 -2.21
N CYS A 178 -7.01 7.56 -2.90
CA CYS A 178 -7.92 7.03 -3.91
C CYS A 178 -7.25 6.90 -5.29
N ASP A 179 -5.97 7.28 -5.41
CA ASP A 179 -5.23 7.28 -6.66
C ASP A 179 -4.50 5.94 -6.82
N SER A 180 -4.59 5.34 -8.01
CA SER A 180 -3.90 4.10 -8.33
C SER A 180 -2.37 4.24 -8.36
N ASP A 181 -1.87 5.46 -8.49
CA ASP A 181 -0.43 5.79 -8.38
C ASP A 181 0.05 5.83 -6.93
N GLY A 182 -0.87 5.81 -5.95
CA GLY A 182 -0.62 5.73 -4.51
C GLY A 182 -0.03 4.39 -4.05
N LYS A 183 1.09 3.96 -4.64
CA LYS A 183 1.71 2.67 -4.36
C LYS A 183 3.23 2.65 -4.55
N VAL A 184 3.88 1.73 -3.85
CA VAL A 184 5.27 1.33 -4.05
C VAL A 184 5.28 -0.11 -4.56
N ASP A 185 5.65 -0.27 -5.83
CA ASP A 185 5.80 -1.55 -6.52
C ASP A 185 7.23 -1.77 -7.07
N ARG A 186 8.19 -0.99 -6.56
CA ARG A 186 9.61 -1.05 -6.90
C ARG A 186 10.45 -0.95 -5.64
N PHE A 187 11.30 -1.95 -5.44
CA PHE A 187 12.10 -2.13 -4.21
C PHE A 187 13.57 -2.38 -4.56
N ILE A 188 14.44 -2.09 -3.60
CA ILE A 188 15.89 -2.25 -3.74
C ILE A 188 16.25 -3.75 -3.74
N ASP A 189 17.13 -4.16 -4.65
CA ASP A 189 17.80 -5.46 -4.64
C ASP A 189 19.30 -5.33 -4.92
N LEU A 190 20.04 -6.42 -4.72
CA LEU A 190 21.49 -6.49 -4.94
C LEU A 190 21.89 -6.32 -6.41
N HIS A 191 21.05 -6.75 -7.36
CA HIS A 191 21.40 -6.80 -8.78
C HIS A 191 20.51 -5.93 -9.66
N ASP A 192 19.25 -5.72 -9.28
CA ASP A 192 18.27 -4.95 -10.07
C ASP A 192 17.15 -4.39 -9.16
N VAL A 193 16.08 -3.83 -9.72
CA VAL A 193 14.90 -3.39 -8.99
C VAL A 193 13.92 -4.54 -8.84
N LYS A 194 13.64 -4.94 -7.60
CA LYS A 194 12.59 -5.91 -7.26
C LYS A 194 11.22 -5.29 -7.44
N LYS A 195 10.23 -6.09 -7.85
CA LYS A 195 8.83 -5.65 -8.02
C LYS A 195 7.94 -5.93 -6.80
N VAL A 196 8.46 -6.68 -5.84
CA VAL A 196 7.76 -7.08 -4.62
C VAL A 196 8.68 -7.00 -3.42
N LEU A 197 8.10 -6.77 -2.25
CA LEU A 197 8.75 -6.79 -0.96
C LEU A 197 8.38 -8.07 -0.20
N SER A 198 9.37 -8.69 0.46
CA SER A 198 9.13 -9.80 1.37
C SER A 198 8.56 -9.28 2.69
N LEU A 199 7.35 -9.70 3.05
CA LEU A 199 6.70 -9.31 4.31
C LEU A 199 6.22 -10.53 5.10
N HIS A 200 5.99 -10.31 6.38
CA HIS A 200 5.33 -11.30 7.23
C HIS A 200 3.83 -11.32 6.95
N PRO A 201 3.14 -12.47 7.10
CA PRO A 201 1.69 -12.51 7.06
C PRO A 201 1.06 -11.51 8.03
N PHE A 202 0.14 -10.70 7.53
CA PHE A 202 -0.65 -9.78 8.35
C PHE A 202 -1.68 -10.56 9.17
N SER A 203 -1.66 -10.36 10.48
CA SER A 203 -2.52 -11.10 11.43
C SER A 203 -3.69 -10.28 11.98
N GLY A 204 -3.95 -9.10 11.41
CA GLY A 204 -4.93 -8.15 11.95
C GLY A 204 -4.47 -7.45 13.23
N LYS A 205 -3.17 -7.53 13.53
CA LYS A 205 -2.52 -6.83 14.64
C LYS A 205 -1.54 -5.80 14.08
N ASP A 206 -1.14 -4.85 14.94
CA ASP A 206 -0.08 -3.88 14.69
C ASP A 206 1.08 -4.44 13.87
N TYR A 207 1.21 -3.93 12.65
CA TYR A 207 2.29 -4.25 11.75
C TYR A 207 2.85 -2.96 11.17
N TYR A 208 4.10 -2.64 11.53
CA TYR A 208 4.73 -1.36 11.24
C TYR A 208 5.86 -1.58 10.25
N LEU A 209 5.87 -0.74 9.23
CA LEU A 209 6.93 -0.63 8.24
C LEU A 209 7.62 0.71 8.40
N ALA A 210 8.86 0.78 7.95
CA ALA A 210 9.58 2.03 7.85
C ALA A 210 10.21 2.20 6.47
N ALA A 211 10.07 3.42 5.92
CA ALA A 211 10.83 3.87 4.77
C ALA A 211 12.02 4.71 5.24
N PHE A 212 13.20 4.33 4.79
CA PHE A 212 14.47 4.95 5.16
C PHE A 212 14.97 5.87 4.05
N LEU A 213 15.95 6.71 4.39
CA LEU A 213 16.59 7.65 3.45
C LEU A 213 15.63 8.73 2.90
N VAL A 214 14.61 9.08 3.68
CA VAL A 214 13.59 10.08 3.32
C VAL A 214 13.95 11.51 3.74
N GLY A 215 15.12 11.73 4.34
CA GLY A 215 15.48 13.04 4.91
C GLY A 215 15.89 14.13 3.91
N ALA A 216 15.97 13.84 2.61
CA ALA A 216 16.32 14.83 1.59
C ALA A 216 15.14 15.06 0.64
N TYR A 217 14.77 16.32 0.42
CA TYR A 217 13.69 16.78 -0.45
C TYR A 217 12.25 16.41 -0.05
N GLN A 218 12.05 15.24 0.56
CA GLN A 218 10.70 14.66 0.72
C GLN A 218 9.73 15.54 1.50
N GLU A 219 10.15 16.04 2.67
CA GLU A 219 9.26 16.80 3.57
C GLU A 219 8.73 18.09 2.93
N ILE A 220 9.57 18.81 2.18
CA ILE A 220 9.17 20.12 1.60
C ILE A 220 8.47 19.98 0.24
N LEU A 221 8.62 18.84 -0.44
CA LEU A 221 7.99 18.57 -1.73
C LEU A 221 6.64 17.87 -1.61
N GLY A 222 6.23 17.47 -0.40
CA GLY A 222 4.96 16.81 -0.14
C GLY A 222 3.76 17.65 -0.58
N ASP A 223 2.72 16.98 -1.07
CA ASP A 223 1.44 17.60 -1.41
C ASP A 223 0.26 17.04 -0.59
N LEU A 224 -0.82 17.82 -0.55
CA LEU A 224 -2.06 17.52 0.15
C LEU A 224 -3.02 16.64 -0.69
N HIS A 225 -2.51 15.63 -1.42
CA HIS A 225 -3.39 14.73 -2.18
C HIS A 225 -4.44 14.09 -1.27
N ASN A 226 -5.71 14.10 -1.71
CA ASN A 226 -6.85 13.68 -0.88
C ASN A 226 -7.01 14.42 0.46
N LEU A 227 -6.44 15.62 0.60
CA LEU A 227 -6.43 16.38 1.85
C LEU A 227 -5.74 15.65 3.02
N LEU A 228 -4.81 14.74 2.71
CA LEU A 228 -3.92 14.14 3.70
C LEU A 228 -2.78 15.11 3.96
N GLY A 229 -2.73 15.65 5.18
CA GLY A 229 -1.76 16.68 5.55
C GLY A 229 -0.45 16.15 6.09
N ASP A 230 0.33 17.08 6.66
CA ASP A 230 1.66 16.79 7.19
C ASP A 230 1.63 15.67 8.22
N THR A 231 2.68 14.85 8.23
CA THR A 231 2.80 13.77 9.20
C THR A 231 3.27 14.26 10.57
N ASN A 232 2.94 13.55 11.65
CA ASN A 232 3.63 13.80 12.92
C ASN A 232 5.13 13.60 12.74
N ALA A 233 5.95 14.53 13.23
CA ALA A 233 7.41 14.42 13.22
C ALA A 233 7.95 14.46 14.65
N VAL A 234 8.90 13.58 14.95
CA VAL A 234 9.48 13.45 16.28
C VAL A 234 11.00 13.49 16.16
N HIS A 235 11.64 14.36 16.93
CA HIS A 235 13.11 14.40 17.03
C HIS A 235 13.56 13.52 18.19
N VAL A 236 14.43 12.57 17.88
CA VAL A 236 14.92 11.58 18.84
C VAL A 236 16.43 11.72 18.95
N SER A 237 16.92 11.85 20.19
CA SER A 237 18.35 11.86 20.50
C SER A 237 18.73 10.61 21.28
N LEU A 238 19.98 10.20 21.09
CA LEU A 238 20.62 9.13 21.87
C LEU A 238 21.69 9.78 22.75
N GLU A 239 21.48 9.73 24.05
CA GLU A 239 22.40 10.28 25.03
C GLU A 239 23.69 9.42 25.13
N PRO A 240 24.81 9.97 25.66
CA PRO A 240 26.07 9.24 25.77
C PRO A 240 26.01 7.95 26.59
N ASP A 241 25.02 7.79 27.47
CA ASP A 241 24.77 6.59 28.28
C ASP A 241 23.89 5.56 27.56
N GLY A 242 23.40 5.88 26.35
CA GLY A 242 22.51 5.05 25.55
C GLY A 242 21.03 5.23 25.85
N GLU A 243 20.64 6.20 26.69
CA GLU A 243 19.23 6.55 26.89
C GLU A 243 18.67 7.27 25.65
N VAL A 244 17.42 6.96 25.31
CA VAL A 244 16.71 7.58 24.18
C VAL A 244 15.79 8.67 24.70
N SER A 245 16.00 9.92 24.24
CA SER A 245 15.14 11.05 24.56
C SER A 245 14.30 11.47 23.35
N VAL A 246 13.07 11.91 23.62
CA VAL A 246 12.22 12.59 22.63
C VAL A 246 12.31 14.09 22.91
N ASP A 247 13.03 14.81 22.05
CA ASP A 247 13.36 16.22 22.30
C ASP A 247 12.24 17.14 21.82
N HIS A 248 11.62 16.79 20.70
CA HIS A 248 10.60 17.61 20.06
C HIS A 248 9.54 16.75 19.36
N VAL A 249 8.29 17.21 19.43
CA VAL A 249 7.15 16.60 18.74
C VAL A 249 6.43 17.70 17.97
N VAL A 250 6.44 17.58 16.65
CA VAL A 250 5.64 18.37 15.73
C VAL A 250 4.39 17.55 15.39
N LYS A 251 3.22 18.10 15.71
CA LYS A 251 1.96 17.47 15.36
C LYS A 251 1.71 17.66 13.87
N GLY A 252 1.26 16.59 13.22
CA GLY A 252 0.77 16.64 11.86
C GLY A 252 -0.59 17.32 11.78
N ASP A 253 -1.04 17.58 10.54
CA ASP A 253 -2.24 18.35 10.30
C ASP A 253 -3.52 17.62 10.72
N THR A 254 -4.46 18.39 11.24
CA THR A 254 -5.84 18.00 11.47
C THR A 254 -6.71 18.29 10.25
N VAL A 255 -7.88 17.64 10.16
CA VAL A 255 -8.88 17.94 9.12
C VAL A 255 -9.24 19.43 9.12
N ARG A 256 -9.32 20.06 10.30
CA ARG A 256 -9.55 21.49 10.48
C ARG A 256 -8.47 22.34 9.78
N GLU A 257 -7.19 22.01 9.95
CA GLU A 257 -6.07 22.72 9.32
C GLU A 257 -6.12 22.57 7.80
N VAL A 258 -6.30 21.35 7.30
CA VAL A 258 -6.41 21.11 5.85
C VAL A 258 -7.60 21.83 5.21
N LEU A 259 -8.75 21.89 5.89
CA LEU A 259 -9.90 22.68 5.43
C LEU A 259 -9.60 24.18 5.36
N ASN A 260 -8.83 24.73 6.31
CA ASN A 260 -8.41 26.13 6.24
C ASN A 260 -7.51 26.40 5.02
N TYR A 261 -6.62 25.47 4.67
CA TYR A 261 -5.78 25.60 3.47
C TYR A 261 -6.64 25.76 2.20
N VAL A 262 -7.70 24.98 2.07
CA VAL A 262 -8.66 25.06 0.94
C VAL A 262 -9.76 26.12 1.13
N GLN A 263 -9.53 27.11 2.01
CA GLN A 263 -10.38 28.28 2.22
C GLN A 263 -11.79 27.99 2.77
N TYR A 264 -11.97 26.85 3.45
CA TYR A 264 -13.15 26.61 4.28
C TYR A 264 -12.94 27.14 5.69
N ASN A 265 -14.00 27.63 6.32
CA ASN A 265 -14.00 28.01 7.74
C ASN A 265 -14.65 26.87 8.57
N PRO A 266 -13.87 26.09 9.33
CA PRO A 266 -14.39 24.96 10.11
C PRO A 266 -15.39 25.36 11.20
N ASP A 267 -15.30 26.57 11.74
CA ASP A 267 -16.27 27.06 12.74
C ASP A 267 -17.63 27.36 12.10
N GLU A 268 -17.63 27.87 10.86
CA GLU A 268 -18.86 28.04 10.08
C GLU A 268 -19.47 26.69 9.70
N LEU A 269 -18.65 25.71 9.29
CA LEU A 269 -19.11 24.35 9.01
C LEU A 269 -19.77 23.70 10.23
N LEU A 270 -19.16 23.84 11.41
CA LEU A 270 -19.72 23.35 12.67
C LEU A 270 -21.05 24.06 13.00
N ALA A 271 -21.14 25.38 12.79
CA ALA A 271 -22.37 26.13 13.02
C ALA A 271 -23.50 25.73 12.05
N LEU A 272 -23.18 25.43 10.78
CA LEU A 272 -24.13 24.91 9.80
C LEU A 272 -24.61 23.51 10.19
N MET A 273 -23.70 22.62 10.59
CA MET A 273 -24.05 21.27 11.04
C MET A 273 -24.96 21.32 12.28
N ARG A 274 -24.71 22.21 13.23
CA ARG A 274 -25.59 22.43 14.40
C ARG A 274 -27.02 22.80 13.97
N LYS A 275 -27.18 23.71 13.01
CA LYS A 275 -28.51 24.08 12.49
C LYS A 275 -29.24 22.91 11.82
N ASP A 276 -28.50 22.06 11.10
CA ASP A 276 -29.06 20.87 10.45
C ASP A 276 -29.51 19.82 11.47
N VAL A 277 -28.70 19.58 12.49
CA VAL A 277 -29.02 18.69 13.61
C VAL A 277 -30.25 19.18 14.38
N GLU A 278 -30.34 20.48 14.72
CA GLU A 278 -31.51 21.07 15.38
C GLU A 278 -32.80 20.95 14.56
N ARG A 279 -32.69 21.05 13.23
CA ARG A 279 -33.81 20.80 12.32
C ARG A 279 -34.21 19.33 12.32
N ALA A 280 -33.26 18.40 12.29
CA ALA A 280 -33.54 16.97 12.36
C ALA A 280 -34.24 16.55 13.66
N VAL A 281 -33.88 17.17 14.80
CA VAL A 281 -34.57 16.98 16.09
C VAL A 281 -36.02 17.50 16.02
N ARG A 282 -36.24 18.70 15.46
CA ARG A 282 -37.59 19.26 15.27
C ARG A 282 -38.48 18.40 14.37
N ASP A 283 -37.89 17.84 13.32
CA ASP A 283 -38.54 16.93 12.38
C ASP A 283 -38.72 15.51 12.95
N ARG A 284 -38.27 15.25 14.20
CA ARG A 284 -38.30 13.95 14.88
C ARG A 284 -37.59 12.83 14.12
N LYS A 285 -36.53 13.17 13.38
CA LYS A 285 -35.66 12.20 12.69
C LYS A 285 -34.61 11.60 13.62
N ILE A 286 -34.22 12.35 14.65
CA ILE A 286 -33.25 11.95 15.68
C ILE A 286 -33.71 12.47 17.06
N THR A 287 -33.23 11.83 18.14
CA THR A 287 -33.47 12.29 19.51
C THR A 287 -32.50 13.39 19.93
N LEU A 288 -32.75 13.99 21.10
CA LEU A 288 -31.83 14.97 21.68
C LEU A 288 -30.48 14.33 22.06
N GLU A 289 -30.50 13.10 22.58
CA GLU A 289 -29.29 12.35 22.92
C GLU A 289 -28.46 12.04 21.66
N GLU A 290 -29.11 11.56 20.59
CA GLU A 290 -28.47 11.32 19.31
C GLU A 290 -27.89 12.60 18.71
N SER A 291 -28.57 13.74 18.86
CA SER A 291 -28.08 15.05 18.39
C SER A 291 -26.75 15.45 19.04
N ALA A 292 -26.60 15.21 20.34
CA ALA A 292 -25.37 15.52 21.07
C ALA A 292 -24.21 14.60 20.66
N LEU A 293 -24.50 13.30 20.48
CA LEU A 293 -23.54 12.32 19.98
C LEU A 293 -23.07 12.66 18.56
N PHE A 294 -24.00 13.03 17.68
CA PHE A 294 -23.68 13.38 16.29
C PHE A 294 -22.79 14.62 16.19
N LEU A 295 -23.10 15.67 16.96
CA LEU A 295 -22.28 16.88 16.98
C LEU A 295 -20.89 16.61 17.55
N LYS A 296 -20.79 15.82 18.62
CA LYS A 296 -19.49 15.42 19.19
C LYS A 296 -18.68 14.61 18.18
N PHE A 297 -19.32 13.69 17.46
CA PHE A 297 -18.67 12.89 16.42
C PHE A 297 -18.14 13.78 15.29
N TYR A 298 -18.97 14.68 14.77
CA TYR A 298 -18.56 15.63 13.72
C TYR A 298 -17.42 16.54 14.18
N GLU A 299 -17.49 17.06 15.41
CA GLU A 299 -16.44 17.88 16.00
C GLU A 299 -15.13 17.08 16.16
N SER A 300 -15.20 15.84 16.66
CA SER A 300 -14.01 14.98 16.75
C SER A 300 -13.39 14.66 15.39
N GLY A 301 -14.20 14.56 14.33
CA GLY A 301 -13.69 14.38 12.96
C GLY A 301 -12.93 15.61 12.46
N LEU A 302 -13.41 16.82 12.77
CA LEU A 302 -12.72 18.06 12.38
C LEU A 302 -11.39 18.25 13.12
N TYR A 303 -11.35 17.96 14.42
CA TYR A 303 -10.11 18.06 15.22
C TYR A 303 -9.22 16.82 15.13
N GLY A 304 -9.68 15.79 14.42
CA GLY A 304 -8.95 14.55 14.20
C GLY A 304 -7.79 14.73 13.23
N TYR A 305 -6.82 13.83 13.36
CA TYR A 305 -5.70 13.71 12.44
C TYR A 305 -6.20 13.32 11.04
N THR A 306 -5.52 13.75 9.97
CA THR A 306 -6.00 13.49 8.59
C THR A 306 -5.90 12.02 8.18
N TYR A 307 -5.05 11.24 8.86
CA TYR A 307 -4.83 9.82 8.58
C TYR A 307 -5.82 8.93 9.32
N LEU A 308 -5.92 7.67 8.89
CA LEU A 308 -6.93 6.75 9.42
C LEU A 308 -6.58 6.29 10.84
N GLU A 309 -7.60 6.15 11.65
CA GLU A 309 -7.51 5.49 12.96
C GLU A 309 -7.78 4.00 12.79
N ASP A 310 -7.20 3.17 13.67
CA ASP A 310 -7.48 1.74 13.67
C ASP A 310 -8.99 1.50 13.92
N ALA A 311 -9.61 0.70 13.05
CA ALA A 311 -11.03 0.38 13.06
C ALA A 311 -11.47 -0.27 14.39
N HIS A 312 -10.53 -0.79 15.17
CA HIS A 312 -10.77 -1.44 16.46
C HIS A 312 -10.81 -0.48 17.67
N THR A 313 -10.60 0.82 17.46
CA THR A 313 -10.50 1.82 18.54
C THR A 313 -11.71 2.77 18.68
N ARG A 314 -12.78 2.55 17.91
CA ARG A 314 -14.01 3.39 17.93
C ARG A 314 -15.21 2.70 18.58
#